data_AF-A0A957F4Z6-F1
#
_entry.id   AF-A0A957F4Z6-F1
#
_cell.length_a   1.000
_cell.length_b   1.000
_cell.length_c   1.000
_cell.angle_alpha   90.00
_cell.angle_beta   90.00
_cell.angle_gamma   90.00
#
_symmetry.space_group_name_H-M   'P 1'
#
loop_
_entity.id
_entity.type
_entity.pdbx_description
1 polymer ?
#
loop_
_entity_poly.entity_id
_entity_poly.type
_entity_poly.pdbx_seq_one_letter_code
_entity_poly.pdbx_strand_id
1 'polypeptide(L)' 'RELIAAEPLARLDYLSVADPFTLGELDEVGEAAVLSTAVFIGNTRLIDNLVWPALDVLELKK' A
#
# COMPACT_ATOMS: atom_id res chain seq x y z
N ARG A 1 5.33 -2.41 10.12
CA ARG A 1 4.41 -3.19 11.00
C ARG A 1 4.25 -2.54 12.38
N GLU A 2 5.35 -2.24 13.09
CA GLU A 2 5.30 -1.64 14.44
C GLU A 2 4.51 -0.33 14.49
N LEU A 3 4.66 0.54 13.49
CA LEU A 3 3.92 1.80 13.40
C LEU A 3 2.39 1.61 13.42
N ILE A 4 1.88 0.62 12.69
CA ILE A 4 0.44 0.31 12.65
C ILE A 4 0.01 -0.28 14.00
N ALA A 5 0.83 -1.17 14.57
CA ALA A 5 0.54 -1.81 15.85
C ALA A 5 0.61 -0.85 17.06
N ALA A 6 1.12 0.37 16.89
CA ALA A 6 1.12 1.40 17.92
C ALA A 6 -0.30 1.93 18.22
N GLU A 7 -1.24 1.79 17.29
CA GLU A 7 -2.66 2.05 17.52
C GLU A 7 -3.35 0.77 18.03
N PRO A 8 -3.84 0.70 19.29
CA PRO A 8 -4.37 -0.53 19.87
C PRO A 8 -5.57 -1.13 19.15
N LEU A 9 -6.37 -0.31 18.46
CA LEU A 9 -7.51 -0.79 17.68
C LEU A 9 -7.11 -1.32 16.29
N ALA A 10 -5.87 -1.10 15.87
CA ALA A 10 -5.39 -1.47 14.55
C ALA A 10 -5.05 -2.95 14.46
N ARG A 11 -5.72 -3.64 13.53
CA ARG A 11 -5.39 -5.01 13.13
C ARG A 11 -5.12 -5.04 11.64
N LEU A 12 -3.85 -5.24 11.27
CA LEU A 12 -3.42 -5.37 9.87
C LEU A 12 -4.12 -6.56 9.21
N ASP A 13 -4.78 -6.30 8.09
CA ASP A 13 -5.36 -7.33 7.22
C ASP A 13 -4.33 -7.74 6.17
N TYR A 14 -3.84 -6.76 5.40
CA TYR A 14 -2.69 -6.97 4.52
C TYR A 14 -1.85 -5.71 4.34
N LEU A 15 -0.60 -5.93 3.96
CA LEU A 15 0.34 -4.94 3.45
C LEU A 15 0.99 -5.58 2.21
N SER A 16 0.92 -4.90 1.07
CA SER A 16 1.38 -5.41 -0.23
C SER A 16 2.18 -4.34 -0.97
N VAL A 17 3.15 -4.79 -1.76
CA VAL A 17 3.93 -3.95 -2.67
C VAL A 17 3.89 -4.64 -4.03
N ALA A 18 3.25 -4.00 -5.00
CA ALA A 18 2.97 -4.61 -6.29
C ALA A 18 3.36 -3.70 -7.46
N ASP A 19 3.50 -4.28 -8.65
CA ASP A 19 3.61 -3.53 -9.88
C ASP A 19 2.32 -2.71 -10.11
N PRO A 20 2.43 -1.40 -10.43
CA PRO A 20 1.28 -0.51 -10.47
C PRO A 20 0.30 -0.78 -11.62
N PHE A 21 0.68 -1.57 -12.63
CA PHE A 21 -0.15 -1.87 -13.79
C PHE A 21 -0.73 -3.29 -13.78
N THR A 22 0.08 -4.26 -13.35
CA THR A 22 -0.27 -5.68 -13.34
C THR A 22 -0.79 -6.16 -12.00
N LEU A 23 -0.50 -5.42 -10.91
CA LEU A 23 -0.76 -5.81 -9.52
C LEU A 23 -0.08 -7.13 -9.11
N GLY A 24 0.96 -7.54 -9.84
CA GLY A 24 1.83 -8.63 -9.42
C GLY A 24 2.69 -8.19 -8.24
N GLU A 25 2.78 -9.02 -7.19
CA GLU A 25 3.66 -8.76 -6.05
C GLU A 25 5.12 -8.63 -6.48
N LEU A 26 5.82 -7.68 -5.87
CA LEU A 26 7.23 -7.39 -6.14
C LEU A 26 8.11 -7.89 -5.00
N ASP A 27 9.13 -8.67 -5.35
CA ASP A 27 10.20 -9.04 -4.40
C ASP A 27 11.15 -7.87 -4.12
N GLU A 28 11.35 -7.00 -5.13
CA GLU A 28 12.18 -5.80 -5.06
C GLU A 28 11.48 -4.62 -5.75
N VAL A 29 11.58 -3.43 -5.14
CA VAL A 29 11.00 -2.21 -5.71
C VAL A 29 11.93 -1.67 -6.80
N GLY A 30 11.42 -1.61 -8.04
CA GLY A 30 12.08 -1.00 -9.18
C GLY A 30 11.79 0.50 -9.31
N GLU A 31 11.46 0.94 -10.52
CA GLU A 31 11.16 2.35 -10.81
C GLU A 31 9.85 2.84 -10.20
N ALA A 32 8.84 1.96 -10.13
CA ALA A 32 7.56 2.28 -9.54
C ALA A 32 6.96 1.08 -8.82
N ALA A 33 6.10 1.34 -7.83
CA ALA A 33 5.32 0.35 -7.12
C ALA A 33 4.02 0.96 -6.62
N VAL A 34 2.98 0.14 -6.46
CA VAL A 34 1.82 0.49 -5.63
C VAL A 34 1.97 -0.19 -4.28
N LEU A 35 1.97 0.61 -3.22
CA LEU A 35 1.90 0.15 -1.85
C LEU A 35 0.44 0.12 -1.45
N SER A 36 -0.07 -1.04 -1.08
CA SER A 36 -1.47 -1.20 -0.70
C SER A 36 -1.58 -1.73 0.72
N THR A 37 -2.52 -1.17 1.48
CA THR A 37 -2.77 -1.56 2.87
C THR A 37 -4.25 -1.75 3.11
N ALA A 38 -4.58 -2.73 3.95
CA ALA A 38 -5.88 -2.78 4.61
C ALA A 38 -5.68 -3.03 6.09
N VAL A 39 -6.39 -2.25 6.91
CA VAL A 39 -6.31 -2.31 8.38
C VAL A 39 -7.72 -2.21 8.92
N PHE A 40 -8.03 -3.06 9.91
CA PHE A 40 -9.24 -2.87 10.72
C PHE A 40 -8.95 -1.90 11.86
N ILE A 41 -9.84 -0.94 12.08
CA ILE A 41 -9.93 -0.12 13.29
C ILE A 41 -11.23 -0.49 14.01
N GLY A 42 -11.11 -1.32 15.05
CA GLY A 42 -12.27 -2.00 15.63
C GLY A 42 -12.98 -2.87 14.57
N ASN A 43 -14.23 -2.52 14.24
CA ASN A 43 -15.03 -3.24 13.24
C ASN A 43 -14.96 -2.62 11.83
N THR A 44 -14.37 -1.43 11.70
CA THR A 44 -14.29 -0.70 10.43
C THR A 44 -13.06 -1.13 9.67
N ARG A 45 -13.20 -1.52 8.40
CA ARG A 45 -12.08 -1.86 7.52
C ARG A 45 -11.71 -0.64 6.67
N LEU A 46 -10.51 -0.12 6.90
CA LEU A 46 -9.94 0.96 6.10
C LEU A 46 -8.99 0.36 5.06
N ILE A 47 -8.96 0.98 3.88
CA ILE A 47 -7.97 0.71 2.85
C ILE A 47 -7.25 2.01 2.55
N ASP A 48 -5.97 1.90 2.22
CA ASP A 48 -5.19 3.00 1.68
C ASP A 48 -4.17 2.46 0.69
N ASN A 49 -3.84 3.26 -0.32
CA ASN A 49 -2.81 2.93 -1.30
C ASN A 49 -2.02 4.16 -1.70
N LEU A 50 -0.77 3.93 -2.08
CA LEU A 50 0.15 4.95 -2.54
C LEU A 50 0.93 4.42 -3.74
N VAL A 51 1.03 5.22 -4.80
CA VAL A 51 1.98 4.96 -5.89
C VAL A 51 3.33 5.59 -5.53
N TRP A 52 4.39 4.79 -5.62
CA TRP A 52 5.77 5.17 -5.41
C TRP A 52 6.55 5.17 -6.73
N PRO A 53 7.47 6.12 -6.97
CA PRO A 53 7.61 7.37 -6.23
C PRO A 53 6.31 8.18 -6.30
N ALA A 54 6.05 8.99 -5.27
CA ALA A 54 4.87 9.86 -5.21
C ALA A 54 5.01 11.02 -6.22
N LEU A 55 5.12 10.70 -7.49
CA LEU A 55 5.03 11.60 -8.62
C LEU A 55 3.60 11.53 -9.17
N ASP A 56 3.16 12.65 -9.72
CA ASP A 56 1.81 12.83 -10.24
C ASP A 56 1.43 11.63 -11.13
N VAL A 57 0.34 10.93 -10.79
CA VAL A 57 -0.12 9.69 -11.46
C VAL A 57 -0.39 9.92 -12.96
N LEU A 58 -0.47 11.19 -13.37
CA LEU A 58 -0.59 11.65 -14.76
C LEU A 58 0.70 11.50 -15.58
N GLU A 59 1.88 11.44 -14.96
CA GLU A 59 3.18 11.32 -15.66
C GLU A 59 3.54 9.86 -16.01
N LEU A 60 3.01 8.87 -15.27
CA LEU A 60 3.26 7.44 -15.49
C LEU A 60 2.60 6.87 -16.77
N LYS A 61 1.82 7.68 -17.49
CA LYS A 61 1.17 7.31 -18.76
C LYS A 61 1.87 7.85 -20.01
N LYS A 62 3.01 8.53 -19.87
CA LYS A 62 3.85 8.97 -21.00
C LYS A 62 4.96 7.96 -21.24
#